data_AF-A0AAE3UI86-F1
#
_entry.id   AF-A0AAE3UI86-F1
#
_cell.length_a   1.000
_cell.length_b   1.000
_cell.length_c   1.000
_cell.angle_alpha   90.00
_cell.angle_beta   90.00
_cell.angle_gamma   90.00
#
_symmetry.space_group_name_H-M   'P 1'
#
loop_
_entity.id
_entity.type
_entity.pdbx_description
1 polymer ?
#
loop_
_entity_poly.entity_id
_entity_poly.type
_entity_poly.pdbx_seq_one_letter_code
_entity_poly.pdbx_strand_id
1 'polypeptide(L)' 'MKKRLLRTLNYIILLFGFCSIVNAQSLYWVGDGGSWNDASHWSATSGGSGGAGVPTTSNAAIFD' A
#
# COMPACT_ATOMS: atom_id res chain seq x y z
N MET A 1 -17.86 -39.65 -8.94
CA MET A 1 -16.94 -39.15 -7.90
C MET A 1 -16.30 -37.80 -8.24
N LYS A 2 -15.79 -37.57 -9.47
CA LYS A 2 -15.15 -36.30 -9.89
C LYS A 2 -15.98 -35.01 -9.71
N LYS A 3 -17.30 -35.02 -9.92
CA LYS A 3 -18.18 -33.85 -9.75
C LYS A 3 -18.35 -33.41 -8.29
N ARG A 4 -18.26 -34.35 -7.33
CA ARG A 4 -18.30 -34.06 -5.89
C ARG A 4 -16.98 -33.43 -5.45
N LEU A 5 -15.86 -33.97 -5.94
CA LEU A 5 -14.53 -33.41 -5.72
C LEU A 5 -14.40 -31.98 -6.26
N LEU A 6 -14.91 -31.72 -7.47
CA LEU A 6 -14.86 -30.39 -8.10
C LEU A 6 -15.68 -29.34 -7.32
N ARG A 7 -16.84 -29.73 -6.79
CA ARG A 7 -17.67 -28.86 -5.95
C ARG A 7 -16.96 -28.53 -4.63
N THR A 8 -16.38 -29.53 -3.96
CA THR A 8 -15.61 -29.32 -2.74
C THR A 8 -14.40 -28.42 -2.97
N LEU A 9 -13.68 -28.60 -4.08
CA LEU A 9 -12.53 -27.77 -4.44
C LEU A 9 -12.92 -26.30 -4.66
N ASN A 10 -14.05 -26.04 -5.31
CA ASN A 10 -14.59 -24.69 -5.51
C ASN A 10 -14.91 -23.99 -4.17
N TYR A 11 -15.46 -24.72 -3.20
CA TYR A 11 -15.71 -24.14 -1.87
C TYR A 11 -14.43 -23.84 -1.10
N ILE A 12 -13.36 -24.64 -1.26
CA ILE A 12 -12.06 -24.38 -0.63
C ILE A 12 -11.42 -23.11 -1.21
N ILE A 13 -11.50 -22.91 -2.53
CA ILE A 13 -11.00 -21.69 -3.18
C ILE A 13 -11.78 -20.45 -2.71
N LEU A 14 -13.09 -20.57 -2.50
CA LEU A 14 -13.89 -19.47 -1.95
C LEU A 14 -13.59 -19.19 -0.46
N LEU A 15 -13.24 -20.21 0.32
CA LEU A 15 -12.92 -20.09 1.75
C LEU A 15 -11.48 -19.59 2.01
N PHE A 16 -10.53 -19.92 1.14
CA PHE A 16 -9.13 -19.50 1.25
C PHE A 16 -8.77 -18.31 0.33
N GLY A 17 -9.67 -17.92 -0.57
CA GLY A 17 -9.39 -16.95 -1.64
C GLY A 17 -9.46 -15.48 -1.24
N PHE A 18 -9.70 -15.12 0.01
CA PHE A 18 -9.84 -13.73 0.44
C PHE A 18 -8.77 -13.32 1.45
N CYS A 19 -7.50 -13.38 1.04
CA CYS A 19 -6.43 -12.70 1.75
C CYS A 19 -6.13 -11.38 1.03
N SER A 20 -6.74 -10.30 1.49
CA SER A 20 -6.45 -8.95 0.98
C SER A 20 -5.20 -8.42 1.68
N ILE A 21 -4.09 -8.35 0.96
CA ILE A 21 -2.84 -7.78 1.46
C ILE A 21 -2.98 -6.26 1.46
N VAL A 22 -3.49 -5.69 2.55
CA VAL A 22 -3.53 -4.23 2.74
C VAL A 22 -2.12 -3.76 3.09
N ASN A 23 -1.51 -2.98 2.20
CA ASN A 23 -0.24 -2.31 2.46
C ASN A 23 -0.49 -0.86 2.88
N ALA A 24 0.32 -0.36 3.81
CA ALA A 24 0.37 1.06 4.13
C ALA A 24 0.82 1.86 2.89
N GLN A 25 0.21 3.03 2.66
CA GLN A 25 0.62 3.92 1.57
C GLN A 25 2.01 4.49 1.89
N SER A 26 2.95 4.33 0.96
CA SER A 26 4.26 4.96 1.03
C SER A 26 4.19 6.43 0.60
N LEU A 27 4.91 7.28 1.33
CA LEU A 27 5.16 8.67 0.96
C LEU A 27 6.67 8.88 0.86
N TYR A 28 7.09 9.57 -0.20
CA TYR A 28 8.49 9.73 -0.59
C TYR A 28 8.93 11.17 -0.31
N TRP A 29 10.05 11.33 0.37
CA TRP A 29 10.61 12.63 0.67
C TRP A 29 11.13 13.29 -0.61
N VAL A 30 10.66 14.50 -0.90
CA VAL A 30 11.06 15.27 -2.09
C VAL A 30 11.62 16.61 -1.65
N GLY A 31 12.95 16.70 -1.70
CA GLY A 31 13.70 17.91 -1.39
C GLY A 31 15.03 17.64 -0.68
N ASP A 32 15.89 18.63 -0.74
CA ASP A 32 17.26 18.65 -0.25
C ASP A 32 17.39 19.34 1.13
N GLY A 33 16.25 19.54 1.80
CA GLY A 33 16.12 20.14 3.14
C GLY A 33 14.68 20.56 3.43
N GLY A 34 14.43 21.19 4.57
CA GLY A 34 13.12 21.70 4.94
C GLY A 34 12.49 21.05 6.17
N SER A 35 11.23 21.37 6.45
CA SER A 35 10.52 20.86 7.62
C SER A 35 9.85 19.53 7.30
N TRP A 36 10.06 18.53 8.15
CA TRP A 36 9.37 17.23 8.06
C TRP A 36 7.85 17.38 7.96
N ASN A 37 7.30 18.39 8.63
CA ASN A 37 5.86 18.62 8.76
C ASN A 37 5.28 19.52 7.65
N ASP A 38 6.03 19.73 6.56
CA ASP A 38 5.57 20.43 5.37
C ASP A 38 5.08 19.42 4.33
N ALA A 39 3.80 19.50 3.95
CA ALA A 39 3.19 18.61 2.97
C ALA A 39 3.83 18.72 1.58
N SER A 40 4.46 19.84 1.25
CA SER A 40 5.14 20.04 -0.03
C SER A 40 6.41 19.20 -0.19
N HIS A 41 6.96 18.65 0.91
CA HIS A 41 8.12 17.76 0.88
C HIS A 41 7.78 16.26 0.78
N TRP A 42 6.51 15.92 0.56
CA TRP A 42 6.06 14.54 0.47
C TRP A 42 5.35 14.25 -0.85
N SER A 43 5.77 13.19 -1.54
CA SER A 43 5.16 12.70 -2.77
C SER A 43 4.51 11.34 -2.57
N ALA A 44 3.45 11.04 -3.35
CA ALA A 44 2.82 9.73 -3.38
C ALA A 44 3.58 8.71 -4.25
N THR A 45 4.59 9.17 -4.99
CA THR A 45 5.42 8.37 -5.89
C THR A 45 6.88 8.78 -5.77
N SER A 46 7.79 7.81 -5.86
CA SER A 46 9.25 8.07 -5.93
C SER A 46 9.59 9.06 -7.04
N GLY A 47 10.36 10.11 -6.71
CA GLY A 47 10.72 11.22 -7.61
C GLY A 47 9.55 12.09 -8.14
N GLY A 48 8.34 11.94 -7.57
CA GLY A 48 7.15 12.67 -8.00
C GLY A 48 7.08 14.12 -7.49
N SER A 49 5.99 14.81 -7.81
CA SER A 49 5.73 16.13 -7.23
C SER A 49 5.35 16.01 -5.75
N GLY A 50 5.78 16.97 -4.95
CA GLY A 50 5.36 17.12 -3.57
C GLY A 50 3.89 17.54 -3.44
N GLY A 51 3.37 17.54 -2.20
CA GLY A 51 1.99 17.90 -1.89
C GLY A 51 1.06 16.73 -1.59
N ALA A 52 1.60 15.53 -1.39
CA ALA A 52 0.81 14.35 -1.01
C ALA A 52 0.31 14.37 0.44
N GLY A 53 0.78 15.33 1.25
CA GLY A 53 0.45 15.45 2.66
C GLY A 53 1.56 14.89 3.55
N VAL A 54 1.53 15.24 4.84
CA VAL A 54 2.52 14.77 5.81
C VAL A 54 2.21 13.32 6.21
N PRO A 55 3.21 12.41 6.22
CA PRO A 55 3.02 11.03 6.65
C PRO A 55 2.47 10.96 8.07
N THR A 56 1.47 10.11 8.25
CA THR A 56 0.96 9.74 9.57
C THR A 56 1.45 8.34 9.93
N THR A 57 1.01 7.82 11.07
CA THR A 57 1.34 6.45 11.52
C THR A 57 0.82 5.35 10.59
N SER A 58 -0.09 5.66 9.66
CA SER A 58 -0.58 4.73 8.64
C SER A 58 0.24 4.74 7.34
N ASN A 59 1.29 5.57 7.27
CA ASN A 59 2.14 5.71 6.10
C ASN A 59 3.55 5.20 6.36
N ALA A 60 4.18 4.67 5.31
CA ALA A 60 5.63 4.48 5.30
C ALA A 60 6.30 5.73 4.73
N ALA A 61 7.11 6.41 5.53
CA ALA A 61 7.94 7.52 5.04
C ALA A 61 9.25 6.96 4.47
N ILE A 62 9.54 7.28 3.21
CA ILE A 62 10.68 6.75 2.47
C ILE A 62 11.55 7.92 2.01
N PHE A 63 12.86 7.79 2.24
CA PHE A 63 13.88 8.60 1.59
C PHE A 63 14.47 7.76 0.46
N ASP A 64 14.32 8.21 -0.78
CA ASP A 64 14.80 7.54 -1.98
C ASP A 64 15.93 8.30 -2.70
#